data_AF-I3Z8D0-F1
#
_entry.id   AF-I3Z8D0-F1
#
_cell.length_a   1.000
_cell.length_b   1.000
_cell.length_c   1.000
_cell.angle_alpha   90.00
_cell.angle_beta   90.00
_cell.angle_gamma   90.00
#
_symmetry.space_group_name_H-M   'P 1'
#
loop_
_entity.id
_entity.type
_entity.pdbx_description
1 polymer ?
#
loop_
_entity_poly.entity_id
_entity_poly.type
_entity_poly.pdbx_seq_one_letter_code
_entity_poly.pdbx_strand_id
1 'polypeptide(L)'
;MFEEMSYRHYSPRSIKTYIGLVSIVSKYFGKSPDLISIAELKHYLFTRIEQDKLSASSVNQTISGFKILFKDVLGREWDPVKIKRPRRPKILPTVFSKEEISQILNSIRNRKHYCLIALAYGSGLRLGEVISLKPSDIDSDGMQWIHANKKFFVPIKALSAIFRGVFMERLIGAIQSKELKIPKSQDVLYGDIKSIKSKAYEKPWNVYVKKTFKGANQVVSYLGRYTHRVAISNSRILATDGHTVRFQWKDYRDNKSKTLTLDCAEFVRRFMQHILPSGFYKIRYYGIMASTNSATKMDECFRLLKKTRLISFYQGLSTYEVLREIFGDEMFKCPCCKSGKMVFGIREEKGEAP
;
A
#
# COMPACT_ATOMS: atom_id res chain seq x y z
N MET A 1 -27.59 -9.09 22.69
CA MET A 1 -26.97 -8.05 21.83
C MET A 1 -25.77 -7.36 22.48
N PHE A 2 -25.88 -6.86 23.71
CA PHE A 2 -24.73 -6.28 24.43
C PHE A 2 -23.55 -7.26 24.51
N GLU A 3 -23.79 -8.49 24.97
CA GLU A 3 -22.78 -9.54 25.08
C GLU A 3 -22.08 -9.81 23.74
N GLU A 4 -22.84 -10.07 22.68
CA GLU A 4 -22.31 -10.31 21.33
C GLU A 4 -21.41 -9.17 20.82
N MET A 5 -21.80 -7.91 21.06
CA MET A 5 -20.99 -6.77 20.66
C MET A 5 -19.75 -6.58 21.54
N SER A 6 -19.86 -6.83 22.84
CA SER A 6 -18.75 -6.78 23.80
C SER A 6 -17.72 -7.86 23.52
N TYR A 7 -18.15 -9.09 23.24
CA TYR A 7 -17.30 -10.22 22.83
C TYR A 7 -16.47 -9.87 21.57
N ARG A 8 -17.06 -9.12 20.63
CA ARG A 8 -16.39 -8.66 19.41
C ARG A 8 -15.57 -7.38 19.59
N HIS A 9 -15.38 -6.92 20.82
CA HIS A 9 -14.62 -5.72 21.18
C HIS A 9 -15.12 -4.44 20.48
N TYR A 10 -16.44 -4.28 20.34
CA TYR A 10 -17.01 -3.01 19.90
C TYR A 10 -16.72 -1.91 20.92
N SER A 11 -16.56 -0.67 20.45
CA SER A 11 -16.39 0.46 21.37
C SER A 11 -17.66 0.67 22.22
N PRO A 12 -17.54 1.10 23.49
CA PRO A 12 -18.70 1.40 24.34
C PRO A 12 -19.69 2.37 23.67
N ARG A 13 -19.17 3.34 22.91
CA ARG A 13 -19.98 4.28 22.13
C ARG A 13 -20.77 3.59 21.03
N SER A 14 -20.15 2.67 20.28
CA SER A 14 -20.84 1.89 19.24
C SER A 14 -21.94 1.01 19.81
N ILE A 15 -21.68 0.36 20.96
CA ILE A 15 -22.66 -0.46 21.68
C ILE A 15 -23.86 0.39 22.07
N LYS A 16 -23.62 1.52 22.76
CA LYS A 16 -24.68 2.45 23.17
C LYS A 16 -25.49 2.96 21.98
N THR A 17 -24.83 3.32 20.88
CA THR A 17 -25.52 3.81 19.68
C THR A 17 -26.38 2.74 19.02
N TYR A 18 -25.86 1.52 18.84
CA TYR A 18 -26.64 0.47 18.15
C TYR A 18 -27.79 -0.03 18.99
N ILE A 19 -27.58 -0.25 20.28
CA ILE A 19 -28.65 -0.62 21.21
C ILE A 19 -29.69 0.50 21.25
N GLY A 20 -29.27 1.75 21.39
CA GLY A 20 -30.18 2.90 21.41
C GLY A 20 -31.03 3.02 20.14
N LEU A 21 -30.43 2.85 18.96
CA LEU A 21 -31.16 2.88 17.69
C LEU A 21 -32.16 1.73 17.58
N VAL A 22 -31.78 0.51 17.97
CA VAL A 22 -32.69 -0.64 17.98
C VAL A 22 -33.85 -0.39 18.96
N SER A 23 -33.57 0.12 20.16
CA SER A 23 -34.60 0.49 21.13
C SER A 23 -35.57 1.55 20.61
N ILE A 24 -35.09 2.54 19.85
CA ILE A 24 -35.96 3.58 19.26
C ILE A 24 -36.96 2.96 18.27
N VAL A 25 -36.50 2.04 17.41
CA VAL A 25 -37.39 1.38 16.44
C VAL A 25 -38.38 0.46 17.15
N SER A 26 -37.95 -0.26 18.19
CA SER A 26 -38.84 -1.09 19.01
C SER A 26 -39.92 -0.28 19.71
N LYS A 27 -39.57 0.88 20.29
CA LYS A 27 -40.54 1.81 20.87
C LYS A 27 -41.55 2.33 19.84
N TYR A 28 -41.12 2.59 18.60
CA TYR A 28 -42.00 3.05 17.54
C TYR A 28 -43.09 2.03 17.17
N PHE A 29 -42.74 0.74 17.10
CA PHE A 29 -43.71 -0.32 16.78
C PHE A 29 -44.43 -0.89 18.01
N GLY A 30 -44.07 -0.46 19.23
CA GLY A 30 -44.65 -0.99 20.46
C GLY A 30 -44.40 -2.50 20.68
N LYS A 31 -43.39 -3.07 20.02
CA LYS A 31 -43.10 -4.51 20.08
C LYS A 31 -41.62 -4.79 20.27
N SER A 32 -41.33 -5.98 20.77
CA SER A 32 -39.96 -6.43 21.02
C SER A 32 -39.13 -6.40 19.71
N PRO A 33 -37.85 -5.99 19.75
CA PRO A 33 -37.03 -5.83 18.55
C PRO A 33 -36.94 -7.05 17.64
N ASP A 34 -37.04 -8.26 18.20
CA ASP A 34 -37.03 -9.54 17.50
C ASP A 34 -38.33 -9.82 16.71
N LEU A 35 -39.43 -9.15 17.02
CA LEU A 35 -40.71 -9.28 16.31
C LEU A 35 -40.84 -8.31 15.13
N ILE A 36 -39.84 -7.46 14.90
CA ILE A 36 -39.84 -6.49 13.79
C ILE A 36 -39.39 -7.20 12.52
N SER A 37 -40.21 -7.16 11.49
CA SER A 37 -39.86 -7.70 10.17
C SER A 37 -38.92 -6.77 9.41
N ILE A 38 -38.22 -7.33 8.41
CA ILE A 38 -37.40 -6.56 7.47
C ILE A 38 -38.24 -5.51 6.71
N ALA A 39 -39.50 -5.85 6.38
CA ALA A 39 -40.41 -4.95 5.68
C ALA A 39 -40.80 -3.75 6.53
N GLU A 40 -41.15 -3.99 7.80
CA GLU A 40 -41.46 -2.93 8.77
C GLU A 40 -40.27 -2.04 9.05
N LEU A 41 -39.07 -2.62 9.24
CA LEU A 41 -37.84 -1.83 9.40
C LEU A 41 -37.58 -0.94 8.18
N LYS A 42 -37.78 -1.46 6.96
CA LYS A 42 -37.61 -0.70 5.73
C LYS A 42 -38.63 0.43 5.60
N HIS A 43 -39.89 0.16 5.94
CA HIS A 43 -40.95 1.17 5.95
C HIS A 43 -40.65 2.27 6.98
N TYR A 44 -40.28 1.91 8.20
CA TYR A 44 -39.85 2.86 9.23
C TYR A 44 -38.71 3.75 8.74
N LEU A 45 -37.65 3.18 8.18
CA LEU A 45 -36.51 3.95 7.67
C LEU A 45 -36.92 4.88 6.53
N PHE A 46 -37.81 4.44 5.64
CA PHE A 46 -38.34 5.28 4.57
C PHE A 46 -39.12 6.48 5.11
N THR A 47 -40.09 6.25 5.99
CA THR A 47 -40.89 7.31 6.63
C THR A 47 -40.02 8.32 7.36
N ARG A 48 -39.00 7.86 8.09
CA ARG A 48 -38.05 8.73 8.79
C ARG A 48 -37.14 9.54 7.86
N ILE A 49 -36.81 9.02 6.68
CA ILE A 49 -36.04 9.76 5.67
C ILE A 49 -36.89 10.90 5.10
N GLU A 50 -38.15 10.62 4.75
CA GLU A 50 -39.07 11.60 4.16
C GLU A 50 -39.50 12.68 5.15
N GLN A 51 -39.94 12.27 6.35
CA GLN A 51 -40.54 13.18 7.33
C GLN A 51 -39.50 13.90 8.18
N ASP A 52 -38.48 13.19 8.66
CA ASP A 52 -37.49 13.74 9.61
C ASP A 52 -36.13 14.05 8.97
N LYS A 53 -36.01 13.90 7.64
CA LYS A 53 -34.77 14.11 6.88
C LYS A 53 -33.58 13.36 7.49
N LEU A 54 -33.81 12.12 7.94
CA LEU A 54 -32.78 11.33 8.61
C LEU A 54 -31.54 11.16 7.74
N SER A 55 -30.37 11.43 8.32
CA SER A 55 -29.10 11.32 7.58
C SER A 55 -28.84 9.89 7.10
N ALA A 56 -28.18 9.75 5.94
CA ALA A 56 -27.72 8.46 5.44
C ALA A 56 -26.80 7.72 6.44
N SER A 57 -26.13 8.44 7.35
CA SER A 57 -25.32 7.83 8.42
C SER A 57 -26.21 7.16 9.46
N SER A 58 -27.26 7.84 9.93
CA SER A 58 -28.21 7.33 10.91
C SER A 58 -28.93 6.08 10.39
N VAL A 59 -29.45 6.13 9.16
CA VAL A 59 -30.08 4.98 8.50
C VAL A 59 -29.14 3.79 8.43
N ASN A 60 -27.89 4.02 8.00
CA ASN A 60 -26.89 2.96 7.92
C ASN A 60 -26.52 2.36 9.28
N GLN A 61 -26.52 3.15 10.34
CA GLN A 61 -26.26 2.68 11.71
C GLN A 61 -27.44 1.85 12.23
N THR A 62 -28.69 2.28 12.02
CA THR A 62 -29.89 1.51 12.39
C THR A 62 -29.93 0.16 11.69
N ILE A 63 -29.69 0.12 10.37
CA ILE A 63 -29.58 -1.14 9.60
C ILE A 63 -28.49 -2.05 10.19
N SER A 64 -27.38 -1.49 10.66
CA SER A 64 -26.27 -2.27 11.21
C SER A 64 -26.59 -2.84 12.60
N GLY A 65 -27.31 -2.08 13.43
CA GLY A 65 -27.83 -2.56 14.71
C GLY A 65 -28.79 -3.74 14.51
N PHE A 66 -29.76 -3.61 13.60
CA PHE A 66 -30.68 -4.70 13.27
C PHE A 66 -30.01 -5.90 12.60
N LYS A 67 -28.97 -5.68 11.79
CA LYS A 67 -28.17 -6.76 11.24
C LYS A 67 -27.49 -7.59 12.33
N ILE A 68 -26.91 -6.95 13.33
CA ILE A 68 -26.27 -7.64 14.47
C ILE A 68 -27.34 -8.40 15.27
N LEU A 69 -28.48 -7.78 15.55
CA LEU A 69 -29.58 -8.44 16.25
C LEU A 69 -30.08 -9.68 15.51
N PHE A 70 -30.47 -9.54 14.23
CA PHE A 70 -31.09 -10.64 13.50
C PHE A 70 -30.10 -11.73 13.14
N LYS A 71 -28.93 -11.36 12.62
CA LYS A 71 -27.95 -12.33 12.15
C LYS A 71 -27.15 -12.95 13.29
N ASP A 72 -26.55 -12.10 14.12
CA ASP A 72 -25.50 -12.53 15.04
C ASP A 72 -26.09 -12.94 16.40
N VAL A 73 -27.23 -12.39 16.82
CA VAL A 73 -27.88 -12.74 18.10
C VAL A 73 -29.01 -13.77 17.92
N LEU A 74 -29.87 -13.60 16.90
CA LEU A 74 -31.05 -14.45 16.69
C LEU A 74 -30.84 -15.56 15.64
N GLY A 75 -29.67 -15.64 15.01
CA GLY A 75 -29.34 -16.68 14.02
C GLY A 75 -30.17 -16.66 12.73
N ARG A 76 -30.85 -15.54 12.41
CA ARG A 76 -31.71 -15.40 11.23
C ARG A 76 -30.89 -15.09 9.98
N GLU A 77 -31.39 -15.51 8.82
CA GLU A 77 -30.82 -15.09 7.55
C GLU A 77 -30.96 -13.58 7.33
N TRP A 78 -29.84 -12.92 7.03
CA TRP A 78 -29.82 -11.51 6.66
C TRP A 78 -29.53 -11.37 5.17
N ASP A 79 -30.56 -11.09 4.38
CA ASP A 79 -30.43 -10.83 2.95
C ASP A 79 -30.03 -9.35 2.70
N PRO A 80 -28.79 -9.08 2.22
CA PRO A 80 -28.34 -7.72 1.93
C PRO A 80 -29.09 -7.06 0.75
N VAL A 81 -29.78 -7.83 -0.08
CA VAL A 81 -30.50 -7.34 -1.27
C VAL A 81 -31.82 -6.68 -0.86
N LYS A 82 -32.49 -7.18 0.19
CA LYS A 82 -33.79 -6.67 0.68
C LYS A 82 -33.69 -5.27 1.30
N ILE A 83 -32.56 -4.96 1.93
CA ILE A 83 -32.28 -3.63 2.53
C ILE A 83 -31.02 -3.03 1.89
N LYS A 84 -31.21 -2.33 0.77
CA LYS A 84 -30.14 -1.52 0.18
C LYS A 84 -29.86 -0.28 1.05
N ARG A 85 -28.58 -0.03 1.26
CA ARG A 85 -28.09 1.10 2.08
C ARG A 85 -28.11 2.40 1.28
N PRO A 86 -28.52 3.54 1.85
CA PRO A 86 -28.42 4.82 1.17
C PRO A 86 -26.95 5.17 0.95
N ARG A 87 -26.64 5.71 -0.24
CA ARG A 87 -25.30 6.20 -0.57
C ARG A 87 -24.99 7.41 0.32
N ARG A 88 -23.79 7.44 0.89
CA ARG A 88 -23.32 8.62 1.62
C ARG A 88 -22.82 9.65 0.61
N PRO A 89 -23.35 10.89 0.59
CA PRO A 89 -22.78 11.93 -0.25
C PRO A 89 -21.34 12.19 0.19
N LYS A 90 -20.42 12.26 -0.77
CA LYS A 90 -19.03 12.66 -0.51
C LYS A 90 -18.98 14.18 -0.48
N ILE A 91 -19.27 14.76 0.66
CA ILE A 91 -19.14 16.21 0.87
C ILE A 91 -17.67 16.50 1.17
N LEU A 92 -17.08 17.45 0.46
CA LEU A 92 -15.75 17.95 0.80
C LEU A 92 -15.85 18.69 2.14
N PRO A 93 -14.97 18.42 3.12
CA PRO A 93 -14.97 19.17 4.36
C PRO A 93 -14.74 20.65 4.06
N THR A 94 -15.60 21.52 4.57
CA THR A 94 -15.29 22.95 4.65
C THR A 94 -14.10 23.13 5.59
N VAL A 95 -13.06 23.82 5.14
CA VAL A 95 -11.83 24.07 5.90
C VAL A 95 -11.70 25.56 6.16
N PHE A 96 -11.21 25.93 7.34
CA PHE A 96 -10.88 27.31 7.68
C PHE A 96 -9.59 27.74 7.00
N SER A 97 -9.50 29.02 6.64
CA SER A 97 -8.26 29.66 6.20
C SER A 97 -7.28 29.82 7.38
N LYS A 98 -6.02 30.13 7.09
CA LYS A 98 -5.01 30.37 8.13
C LYS A 98 -5.37 31.60 8.98
N GLU A 99 -5.93 32.61 8.33
CA GLU A 99 -6.37 33.87 8.94
C GLU A 99 -7.54 33.62 9.90
N GLU A 100 -8.54 32.85 9.47
CA GLU A 100 -9.68 32.43 10.31
C GLU A 100 -9.20 31.63 11.53
N ILE A 101 -8.30 30.67 11.34
CA ILE A 101 -7.72 29.91 12.45
C ILE A 101 -6.95 30.81 13.42
N SER A 102 -6.18 31.77 12.90
CA SER A 102 -5.46 32.73 13.75
C SER A 102 -6.41 33.59 14.57
N GLN A 103 -7.51 34.06 13.99
CA GLN A 103 -8.54 34.81 14.71
C GLN A 103 -9.21 33.97 15.80
N ILE A 104 -9.56 32.72 15.48
CA ILE A 104 -10.12 31.77 16.44
C ILE A 104 -9.17 31.56 17.61
N LEU A 105 -7.89 31.25 17.35
CA LEU A 105 -6.90 31.02 18.40
C LEU A 105 -6.71 32.25 19.28
N ASN A 106 -6.60 33.44 18.69
CA ASN A 106 -6.40 34.69 19.43
C ASN A 106 -7.61 35.09 20.28
N SER A 107 -8.82 34.63 19.93
CA SER A 107 -10.04 34.88 20.72
C SER A 107 -10.11 34.07 22.03
N ILE A 108 -9.35 32.97 22.14
CA ILE A 108 -9.47 32.03 23.26
C ILE A 108 -8.69 32.54 24.47
N ARG A 109 -9.39 33.08 25.46
CA ARG A 109 -8.79 33.58 26.72
C ARG A 109 -8.34 32.47 27.67
N ASN A 110 -8.99 31.31 27.61
CA ASN A 110 -8.66 30.17 28.48
C ASN A 110 -7.44 29.42 27.95
N ARG A 111 -6.32 29.48 28.68
CA ARG A 111 -5.04 28.84 28.28
C ARG A 111 -5.15 27.34 28.02
N LYS A 112 -6.00 26.62 28.77
CA LYS A 112 -6.24 25.19 28.54
C LYS A 112 -6.93 24.96 27.20
N HIS A 113 -7.98 25.71 26.89
CA HIS A 113 -8.70 25.57 25.62
C HIS A 113 -7.85 26.00 24.43
N TYR A 114 -7.08 27.08 24.60
CA TYR A 114 -6.11 27.54 23.62
C TYR A 114 -5.13 26.42 23.29
N CYS A 115 -4.49 25.83 24.32
CA CYS A 115 -3.52 24.75 24.15
C CYS A 115 -4.14 23.54 23.44
N LEU A 116 -5.34 23.09 23.85
CA LEU A 116 -6.02 21.95 23.22
C LEU A 116 -6.30 22.18 21.73
N ILE A 117 -6.81 23.37 21.37
CA ILE A 117 -7.19 23.70 19.99
C ILE A 117 -5.94 23.96 19.13
N ALA A 118 -4.96 24.69 19.65
CA ALA A 118 -3.68 24.93 18.99
C ALA A 118 -2.92 23.62 18.75
N LEU A 119 -2.88 22.72 19.73
CA LEU A 119 -2.28 21.40 19.60
C LEU A 119 -3.03 20.57 18.54
N ALA A 120 -4.35 20.50 18.60
CA ALA A 120 -5.16 19.77 17.62
C ALA A 120 -4.90 20.27 16.18
N TYR A 121 -4.85 21.58 15.99
CA TYR A 121 -4.58 22.20 14.69
C TYR A 121 -3.14 21.96 14.22
N GLY A 122 -2.15 22.24 15.07
CA GLY A 122 -0.73 22.18 14.73
C GLY A 122 -0.22 20.76 14.48
N SER A 123 -0.76 19.77 15.19
CA SER A 123 -0.33 18.37 15.10
C SER A 123 -1.30 17.47 14.31
N GLY A 124 -2.50 17.96 13.98
CA GLY A 124 -3.53 17.19 13.29
C GLY A 124 -4.15 16.07 14.12
N LEU A 125 -4.00 16.10 15.44
CA LEU A 125 -4.59 15.14 16.36
C LEU A 125 -6.13 15.26 16.38
N ARG A 126 -6.81 14.12 16.46
CA ARG A 126 -8.26 14.07 16.66
C ARG A 126 -8.60 14.47 18.09
N LEU A 127 -9.80 15.02 18.29
CA LEU A 127 -10.30 15.41 19.61
C LEU A 127 -10.10 14.33 20.69
N GLY A 128 -10.43 13.07 20.39
CA GLY A 128 -10.23 11.98 21.35
C GLY A 128 -8.77 11.69 21.68
N GLU A 129 -7.85 11.92 20.74
CA GLU A 129 -6.40 11.76 20.94
C GLU A 129 -5.88 12.90 21.82
N VAL A 130 -6.30 14.14 21.56
CA VAL A 130 -5.93 15.32 22.37
C VAL A 130 -6.43 15.21 23.82
N ILE A 131 -7.66 14.74 24.03
CA ILE A 131 -8.22 14.58 25.38
C ILE A 131 -7.53 13.43 26.14
N SER A 132 -7.05 12.41 25.44
CA SER A 132 -6.40 11.24 26.06
C SER A 132 -4.90 11.41 26.26
N LEU A 133 -4.35 12.57 25.83
CA LEU A 133 -2.94 12.87 25.88
C LEU A 133 -2.47 12.99 27.34
N LYS A 134 -1.42 12.26 27.69
CA LYS A 134 -0.78 12.30 29.01
C LYS A 134 0.50 13.14 28.94
N PRO A 135 0.97 13.70 30.07
CA PRO A 135 2.26 14.38 30.12
C PRO A 135 3.42 13.52 29.60
N SER A 136 3.38 12.19 29.81
CA SER A 136 4.35 11.22 29.27
C SER A 136 4.35 11.10 27.74
N ASP A 137 3.30 11.57 27.07
CA ASP A 137 3.17 11.53 25.61
C ASP A 137 3.74 12.80 24.96
N ILE A 138 4.17 13.78 25.77
CA ILE A 138 4.78 15.04 25.32
C ILE A 138 6.26 14.97 25.69
N ASP A 139 7.10 14.86 24.67
CA ASP A 139 8.55 14.95 24.88
C ASP A 139 8.96 16.41 25.10
N SER A 140 9.67 16.69 26.19
CA SER A 140 10.13 18.04 26.54
C SER A 140 11.36 18.47 25.75
N ASP A 141 12.14 17.52 25.22
CA ASP A 141 13.42 17.80 24.54
C ASP A 141 13.44 17.37 23.06
N GLY A 142 12.46 16.59 22.61
CA GLY A 142 12.33 16.12 21.23
C GLY A 142 13.40 15.09 20.84
N MET A 143 14.12 14.53 21.82
CA MET A 143 15.28 13.67 21.65
C MET A 143 14.97 12.20 21.94
N GLN A 144 13.79 11.87 22.48
CA GLN A 144 13.41 10.48 22.77
C GLN A 144 12.26 9.99 21.87
N TRP A 145 12.38 8.72 21.45
CA TRP A 145 11.40 8.08 20.58
C TRP A 145 10.11 7.73 21.34
N ILE A 146 9.05 8.51 21.17
CA ILE A 146 7.72 8.17 21.68
C ILE A 146 7.08 7.10 20.79
N HIS A 147 6.70 5.96 21.38
CA HIS A 147 6.05 4.87 20.66
C HIS A 147 4.68 5.29 20.10
N ALA A 148 4.57 5.34 18.76
CA ALA A 148 3.30 5.54 18.07
C ALA A 148 2.28 4.42 18.40
N ASN A 149 0.99 4.77 18.38
CA ASN A 149 -0.12 3.82 18.58
C ASN A 149 0.02 2.58 17.67
N LYS A 150 -0.19 1.38 18.21
CA LYS A 150 -0.08 0.09 17.48
C LYS A 150 -0.84 0.01 16.15
N LYS A 151 -1.85 0.88 15.93
CA LYS A 151 -2.67 0.95 14.71
C LYS A 151 -2.29 2.08 13.75
N PHE A 152 -1.40 2.99 14.13
CA PHE A 152 -1.12 4.19 13.35
C PHE A 152 0.31 4.68 13.60
N PHE A 153 1.17 4.56 12.58
CA PHE A 153 2.55 5.03 12.66
C PHE A 153 2.65 6.51 12.26
N VAL A 154 2.27 6.85 11.02
CA VAL A 154 2.27 8.23 10.49
C VAL A 154 1.13 8.38 9.47
N PRO A 155 0.43 9.53 9.38
CA PRO A 155 -0.54 9.74 8.31
C PRO A 155 0.14 9.73 6.93
N ILE A 156 -0.19 8.74 6.09
CA ILE A 156 0.42 8.57 4.74
C ILE A 156 0.33 9.85 3.90
N LYS A 157 -0.79 10.59 3.98
CA LYS A 157 -0.95 11.83 3.21
C LYS A 157 0.02 12.92 3.66
N ALA A 158 0.20 13.10 4.98
CA ALA A 158 1.14 14.07 5.53
C ALA A 158 2.59 13.67 5.19
N LEU A 159 2.92 12.39 5.41
CA LEU A 159 4.24 11.87 5.08
C LEU A 159 4.57 12.01 3.59
N SER A 160 3.59 11.77 2.72
CA SER A 160 3.79 11.92 1.26
C SER A 160 4.05 13.36 0.86
N ALA A 161 3.38 14.33 1.50
CA ALA A 161 3.61 15.74 1.26
C ALA A 161 5.00 16.18 1.74
N ILE A 162 5.39 15.78 2.95
CA ILE A 162 6.70 16.09 3.54
C ILE A 162 7.82 15.47 2.70
N PHE A 163 7.71 14.17 2.41
CA PHE A 163 8.70 13.45 1.61
C PHE A 163 8.86 14.08 0.23
N ARG A 164 7.75 14.43 -0.45
CA ARG A 164 7.80 15.14 -1.74
C ARG A 164 8.55 16.47 -1.62
N GLY A 165 8.28 17.26 -0.58
CA GLY A 165 8.97 18.53 -0.35
C GLY A 165 10.47 18.36 -0.15
N VAL A 166 10.86 17.54 0.82
CA VAL A 166 12.27 17.28 1.16
C VAL A 166 13.05 16.66 -0.01
N PHE A 167 12.43 15.69 -0.70
CA PHE A 167 13.06 15.07 -1.86
C PHE A 167 13.31 16.08 -2.98
N MET A 168 12.33 16.94 -3.27
CA MET A 168 12.42 17.93 -4.34
C MET A 168 13.43 19.03 -4.02
N GLU A 169 13.51 19.49 -2.77
CA GLU A 169 14.54 20.43 -2.32
C GLU A 169 15.94 19.84 -2.53
N ARG A 170 16.18 18.61 -2.05
CA ARG A 170 17.46 17.93 -2.20
C ARG A 170 17.82 17.65 -3.66
N LEU A 171 16.85 17.23 -4.47
CA LEU A 171 17.05 16.99 -5.89
C LEU A 171 17.47 18.27 -6.62
N ILE A 172 16.80 19.38 -6.35
CA ILE A 172 17.12 20.68 -6.96
C ILE A 172 18.50 21.16 -6.51
N GLY A 173 18.81 21.05 -5.21
CA GLY A 173 20.13 21.38 -4.68
C GLY A 173 21.25 20.57 -5.32
N ALA A 174 21.04 19.26 -5.53
CA ALA A 174 22.00 18.38 -6.20
C ALA A 174 22.19 18.73 -7.69
N ILE A 175 21.14 19.18 -8.39
CA ILE A 175 21.24 19.64 -9.79
C ILE A 175 22.01 20.97 -9.85
N GLN A 176 21.67 21.93 -8.98
CA GLN A 176 22.29 23.27 -8.96
C GLN A 176 23.78 23.21 -8.58
N SER A 177 24.14 22.35 -7.63
CA SER A 177 25.54 22.09 -7.24
C SER A 177 26.32 21.23 -8.26
N LYS A 178 25.67 20.78 -9.34
CA LYS A 178 26.24 19.90 -10.38
C LYS A 178 26.66 18.51 -9.87
N GLU A 179 26.24 18.12 -8.67
CA GLU A 179 26.38 16.75 -8.15
C GLU A 179 25.53 15.76 -8.95
N LEU A 180 24.38 16.22 -9.45
CA LEU A 180 23.48 15.45 -10.30
C LEU A 180 23.36 16.12 -11.68
N LYS A 181 23.75 15.38 -12.73
CA LYS A 181 23.68 15.86 -14.11
C LYS A 181 22.47 15.26 -14.82
N ILE A 182 21.69 16.10 -15.47
CA ILE A 182 20.59 15.66 -16.34
C ILE A 182 21.20 15.20 -17.66
N PRO A 183 20.88 14.00 -18.17
CA PRO A 183 21.36 13.54 -19.46
C PRO A 183 20.95 14.50 -20.58
N LYS A 184 21.87 14.83 -21.50
CA LYS A 184 21.60 15.77 -22.61
C LYS A 184 20.38 15.38 -23.47
N SER A 185 20.14 14.08 -23.64
CA SER A 185 18.98 13.56 -24.38
C SER A 185 17.63 13.84 -23.71
N GLN A 186 17.65 14.24 -22.43
CA GLN A 186 16.47 14.50 -21.61
C GLN A 186 16.31 15.99 -21.27
N ASP A 187 17.21 16.84 -21.77
CA ASP A 187 17.26 18.28 -21.47
C ASP A 187 16.01 19.01 -21.97
N VAL A 188 15.43 18.56 -23.09
CA VAL A 188 14.16 19.10 -23.61
C VAL A 188 13.00 18.89 -22.63
N LEU A 189 13.00 17.80 -21.86
CA LEU A 189 11.90 17.44 -20.95
C LEU A 189 12.11 17.90 -19.51
N TYR A 190 13.38 18.01 -19.09
CA TYR A 190 13.77 18.21 -17.70
C TYR A 190 14.90 19.24 -17.51
N GLY A 191 15.36 19.92 -18.55
CA GLY A 191 16.44 20.92 -18.47
C GLY A 191 16.10 22.14 -17.62
N ASP A 192 14.80 22.41 -17.45
CA ASP A 192 14.30 23.45 -16.56
C ASP A 192 13.79 22.88 -15.22
N ILE A 193 14.31 23.45 -14.13
CA ILE A 193 13.93 23.11 -12.74
C ILE A 193 12.44 23.35 -12.50
N LYS A 194 11.84 24.42 -13.06
CA LYS A 194 10.41 24.68 -12.90
C LYS A 194 9.58 23.57 -13.54
N SER A 195 9.99 23.11 -14.72
CA SER A 195 9.36 21.99 -15.44
C SER A 195 9.43 20.68 -14.65
N ILE A 196 10.58 20.35 -14.04
CA ILE A 196 10.71 19.18 -13.15
C ILE A 196 9.75 19.30 -11.97
N LYS A 197 9.73 20.45 -11.30
CA LYS A 197 8.88 20.69 -10.12
C LYS A 197 7.40 20.60 -10.47
N SER A 198 6.98 21.20 -11.58
CA SER A 198 5.59 21.14 -12.06
C SER A 198 5.13 19.70 -12.29
N LYS A 199 5.88 18.94 -13.10
CA LYS A 199 5.56 17.53 -13.42
C LYS A 199 5.58 16.63 -12.17
N ALA A 200 6.49 16.89 -11.23
CA ALA A 200 6.56 16.11 -9.98
C ALA A 200 5.38 16.40 -9.04
N TYR A 201 4.92 17.66 -8.96
CA TYR A 201 3.85 18.07 -8.05
C TYR A 201 2.44 17.80 -8.59
N GLU A 202 2.28 17.71 -9.92
CA GLU A 202 1.04 17.32 -10.60
C GLU A 202 0.59 15.91 -10.18
N LYS A 203 1.54 14.99 -9.98
CA LYS A 203 1.23 13.63 -9.56
C LYS A 203 1.01 13.57 -8.04
N PRO A 204 0.00 12.84 -7.56
CA PRO A 204 -0.13 12.55 -6.14
C PRO A 204 0.95 11.55 -5.73
N TRP A 205 1.77 11.92 -4.75
CA TRP A 205 2.78 11.02 -4.20
C TRP A 205 2.11 10.14 -3.14
N ASN A 206 2.40 8.86 -3.16
CA ASN A 206 1.92 7.91 -2.17
C ASN A 206 3.12 7.20 -1.53
N VAL A 207 3.52 7.70 -0.37
CA VAL A 207 4.54 7.10 0.47
C VAL A 207 3.85 6.07 1.35
N TYR A 208 3.66 4.87 0.79
CA TYR A 208 3.01 3.77 1.46
C TYR A 208 3.97 3.13 2.48
N VAL A 209 3.74 3.42 3.76
CA VAL A 209 4.48 2.82 4.87
C VAL A 209 3.64 1.70 5.47
N LYS A 210 4.17 0.49 5.46
CA LYS A 210 3.54 -0.69 6.07
C LYS A 210 4.47 -1.25 7.12
N LYS A 211 3.89 -1.73 8.23
CA LYS A 211 4.62 -2.53 9.21
C LYS A 211 5.36 -3.66 8.48
N THR A 212 6.65 -3.81 8.75
CA THR A 212 7.45 -4.91 8.21
C THR A 212 6.81 -6.24 8.58
N PHE A 213 6.93 -7.22 7.69
CA PHE A 213 6.53 -8.59 8.01
C PHE A 213 7.32 -9.09 9.23
N LYS A 214 6.81 -10.12 9.92
CA LYS A 214 7.26 -10.66 11.23
C LYS A 214 8.79 -10.97 11.33
N GLY A 215 9.66 -9.95 11.30
CA GLY A 215 11.11 -10.05 11.35
C GLY A 215 11.83 -9.94 9.99
N ALA A 216 13.15 -9.79 10.05
CA ALA A 216 14.02 -9.59 8.88
C ALA A 216 13.91 -10.75 7.86
N ASN A 217 13.79 -12.00 8.32
CA ASN A 217 13.71 -13.17 7.44
C ASN A 217 12.48 -13.17 6.52
N GLN A 218 11.33 -12.65 6.97
CA GLN A 218 10.17 -12.50 6.08
C GLN A 218 10.31 -11.33 5.12
N VAL A 219 11.02 -10.26 5.49
CA VAL A 219 11.35 -9.18 4.55
C VAL A 219 12.28 -9.70 3.47
N VAL A 220 13.31 -10.46 3.84
CA VAL A 220 14.21 -11.15 2.90
C VAL A 220 13.43 -12.15 2.03
N SER A 221 12.52 -12.95 2.60
CA SER A 221 11.68 -13.88 1.82
C SER A 221 10.67 -13.16 0.91
N TYR A 222 10.20 -11.98 1.31
CA TYR A 222 9.32 -11.15 0.49
C TYR A 222 10.13 -10.55 -0.67
N LEU A 223 11.22 -9.85 -0.38
CA LEU A 223 12.10 -9.26 -1.38
C LEU A 223 12.65 -10.34 -2.32
N GLY A 224 13.17 -11.44 -1.79
CA GLY A 224 13.64 -12.61 -2.53
C GLY A 224 12.63 -13.14 -3.55
N ARG A 225 11.32 -13.09 -3.23
CA ARG A 225 10.27 -13.45 -4.20
C ARG A 225 10.12 -12.43 -5.30
N TYR A 226 10.23 -11.13 -5.01
CA TYR A 226 10.18 -10.08 -6.04
C TYR A 226 11.45 -10.01 -6.89
N THR A 227 12.59 -10.40 -6.33
CA THR A 227 13.88 -10.37 -7.01
C THR A 227 14.10 -11.60 -7.88
N HIS A 228 13.79 -12.80 -7.37
CA HIS A 228 14.10 -14.07 -8.05
C HIS A 228 12.90 -14.80 -8.65
N ARG A 229 11.65 -14.56 -8.20
CA ARG A 229 10.51 -15.21 -8.88
C ARG A 229 10.22 -14.52 -10.21
N VAL A 230 9.90 -15.36 -11.19
CA VAL A 230 9.43 -14.95 -12.52
C VAL A 230 7.93 -14.65 -12.47
N ALA A 231 7.34 -14.32 -13.62
CA ALA A 231 5.93 -13.93 -13.80
C ALA A 231 4.91 -14.76 -13.00
N ILE A 232 5.16 -16.07 -12.89
CA ILE A 232 4.32 -17.05 -12.24
C ILE A 232 5.18 -18.03 -11.43
N SER A 233 4.65 -18.52 -10.30
CA SER A 233 5.32 -19.56 -9.50
C SER A 233 4.96 -20.95 -10.01
N ASN A 234 5.89 -21.90 -9.96
CA ASN A 234 5.66 -23.30 -10.38
C ASN A 234 4.42 -23.92 -9.71
N SER A 235 4.19 -23.64 -8.43
CA SER A 235 3.00 -24.13 -7.69
C SER A 235 1.65 -23.63 -8.25
N ARG A 236 1.66 -22.63 -9.14
CA ARG A 236 0.45 -22.15 -9.82
C ARG A 236 0.24 -22.83 -11.16
N ILE A 237 1.24 -23.48 -11.74
CA ILE A 237 1.08 -24.29 -12.94
C ILE A 237 0.51 -25.63 -12.49
N LEU A 238 -0.75 -25.91 -12.88
CA LEU A 238 -1.50 -27.07 -12.41
C LEU A 238 -1.27 -28.28 -13.31
N ALA A 239 -1.19 -28.07 -14.62
CA ALA A 239 -0.96 -29.13 -15.61
C ALA A 239 -0.46 -28.54 -16.93
N THR A 240 0.24 -29.37 -17.70
CA THR A 240 0.56 -29.13 -19.11
C THR A 240 0.45 -30.45 -19.87
N ASP A 241 -0.06 -30.40 -21.09
CA ASP A 241 -0.21 -31.55 -22.00
C ASP A 241 0.65 -31.40 -23.27
N GLY A 242 1.58 -30.42 -23.28
CA GLY A 242 2.41 -30.08 -24.44
C GLY A 242 1.77 -29.07 -25.41
N HIS A 243 0.45 -28.95 -25.43
CA HIS A 243 -0.29 -27.99 -26.27
C HIS A 243 -0.88 -26.84 -25.47
N THR A 244 -1.26 -27.11 -24.22
CA THR A 244 -1.88 -26.15 -23.32
C THR A 244 -1.18 -26.14 -21.96
N VAL A 245 -1.31 -25.00 -21.29
CA VAL A 245 -0.85 -24.79 -19.92
C VAL A 245 -2.03 -24.34 -19.09
N ARG A 246 -2.39 -25.14 -18.07
CA ARG A 246 -3.42 -24.82 -17.10
C ARG A 246 -2.78 -24.32 -15.82
N PHE A 247 -3.14 -23.10 -15.40
CA PHE A 247 -2.55 -22.46 -14.23
C PHE A 247 -3.56 -21.66 -13.41
N GLN A 248 -3.28 -21.52 -12.12
CA GLN A 248 -4.06 -20.72 -11.19
C GLN A 248 -3.55 -19.28 -11.16
N TRP A 249 -4.46 -18.32 -11.29
CA TRP A 249 -4.18 -16.90 -11.17
C TRP A 249 -5.12 -16.26 -10.15
N LYS A 250 -4.74 -15.08 -9.66
CA LYS A 250 -5.56 -14.32 -8.71
C LYS A 250 -6.24 -13.18 -9.46
N ASP A 251 -7.56 -13.20 -9.49
CA ASP A 251 -8.34 -12.11 -10.02
C ASP A 251 -8.43 -11.00 -8.98
N TYR A 252 -7.78 -9.87 -9.25
CA TYR A 252 -7.75 -8.74 -8.31
C TYR A 252 -9.07 -7.96 -8.28
N ARG A 253 -10.00 -8.19 -9.22
CA ARG A 253 -11.31 -7.52 -9.24
C ARG A 253 -12.24 -8.05 -8.17
N ASP A 254 -12.23 -9.37 -7.95
CA ASP A 254 -13.02 -10.05 -6.91
C ASP A 254 -12.15 -10.68 -5.81
N ASN A 255 -10.82 -10.55 -5.92
CA ASN A 255 -9.80 -11.05 -5.00
C ASN A 255 -9.79 -12.59 -4.84
N LYS A 256 -10.37 -13.34 -5.78
CA LYS A 256 -10.44 -14.81 -5.77
C LYS A 256 -9.36 -15.45 -6.64
N SER A 257 -8.96 -16.68 -6.28
CA SER A 257 -8.12 -17.52 -7.13
C SER A 257 -8.98 -18.24 -8.16
N LYS A 258 -8.60 -18.17 -9.43
CA LYS A 258 -9.28 -18.79 -10.58
C LYS A 258 -8.28 -19.59 -11.40
N THR A 259 -8.77 -20.53 -12.19
CA THR A 259 -7.94 -21.32 -13.11
C THR A 259 -8.12 -20.79 -14.53
N LEU A 260 -7.04 -20.75 -15.29
CA LEU A 260 -7.02 -20.40 -16.71
C LEU A 260 -6.21 -21.45 -17.47
N THR A 261 -6.71 -21.84 -18.64
CA THR A 261 -5.98 -22.69 -19.59
C THR A 261 -5.67 -21.84 -20.82
N LEU A 262 -4.41 -21.85 -21.26
CA LEU A 262 -3.95 -21.17 -22.47
C LEU A 262 -3.21 -22.15 -23.36
N ASP A 263 -3.20 -21.88 -24.66
CA ASP A 263 -2.23 -22.50 -25.58
C ASP A 263 -0.79 -22.21 -25.14
N CYS A 264 0.11 -23.17 -25.34
CA CYS A 264 1.53 -23.06 -24.98
C CYS A 264 2.20 -21.82 -25.58
N ALA A 265 1.96 -21.51 -26.84
CA ALA A 265 2.56 -20.35 -27.50
C ALA A 265 2.07 -19.03 -26.88
N GLU A 266 0.77 -18.94 -26.57
CA GLU A 266 0.20 -17.76 -25.92
C GLU A 266 0.68 -17.62 -24.46
N PHE A 267 0.83 -18.73 -23.74
CA PHE A 267 1.41 -18.74 -22.40
C PHE A 267 2.86 -18.22 -22.43
N VAL A 268 3.69 -18.73 -23.34
CA VAL A 268 5.08 -18.30 -23.52
C VAL A 268 5.15 -16.82 -23.91
N ARG A 269 4.34 -16.36 -24.88
CA ARG A 269 4.28 -14.96 -25.29
C ARG A 269 3.94 -14.03 -24.13
N ARG A 270 2.99 -14.42 -23.26
CA ARG A 270 2.65 -13.66 -22.04
C ARG A 270 3.78 -13.71 -21.02
N PHE A 271 4.39 -14.86 -20.82
CA PHE A 271 5.51 -15.03 -19.90
C PHE A 271 6.70 -14.14 -20.29
N MET A 272 7.02 -14.07 -21.59
CA MET A 272 8.12 -13.26 -22.12
C MET A 272 7.92 -11.76 -21.88
N GLN A 273 6.68 -11.26 -21.75
CA GLN A 273 6.41 -9.85 -21.40
C GLN A 273 6.90 -9.48 -19.98
N HIS A 274 7.16 -10.47 -19.13
CA HIS A 274 7.71 -10.26 -17.79
C HIS A 274 9.24 -10.35 -17.74
N ILE A 275 9.88 -10.69 -18.86
CA ILE A 275 11.33 -10.63 -19.02
C ILE A 275 11.65 -9.19 -19.42
N LEU A 276 12.44 -8.51 -18.58
CA LEU A 276 12.81 -7.12 -18.84
C LEU A 276 13.68 -7.03 -20.11
N PRO A 277 13.50 -5.99 -20.93
CA PRO A 277 14.42 -5.73 -22.04
C PRO A 277 15.86 -5.56 -21.54
N SER A 278 16.83 -5.84 -22.42
CA SER A 278 18.24 -5.56 -22.13
C SER A 278 18.44 -4.12 -21.64
N GLY A 279 19.30 -3.94 -20.63
CA GLY A 279 19.54 -2.66 -19.94
C GLY A 279 18.56 -2.34 -18.80
N PHE A 280 17.47 -3.10 -18.63
CA PHE A 280 16.53 -2.93 -17.51
C PHE A 280 16.72 -4.00 -16.44
N TYR A 281 17.01 -3.55 -15.22
CA TYR A 281 17.20 -4.42 -14.06
C TYR A 281 15.96 -4.44 -13.17
N LYS A 282 15.58 -5.63 -12.67
CA LYS A 282 14.48 -5.77 -11.68
C LYS A 282 14.82 -5.06 -10.37
N ILE A 283 16.08 -5.10 -9.96
CA ILE A 283 16.60 -4.40 -8.80
C ILE A 283 17.56 -3.33 -9.31
N ARG A 284 17.28 -2.07 -8.99
CA ARG A 284 18.24 -0.99 -9.18
C ARG A 284 19.00 -0.79 -7.89
N TYR A 285 20.31 -0.97 -7.94
CA TYR A 285 21.17 -0.69 -6.82
C TYR A 285 21.49 0.81 -6.76
N TYR A 286 21.50 1.38 -5.56
CA TYR A 286 21.78 2.80 -5.31
C TYR A 286 22.87 2.97 -4.25
N GLY A 287 23.44 4.17 -4.18
CA GLY A 287 24.45 4.52 -3.17
C GLY A 287 25.70 3.67 -3.31
N ILE A 288 26.14 3.05 -2.20
CA ILE A 288 27.33 2.19 -2.16
C ILE A 288 27.19 0.92 -3.01
N MET A 289 25.96 0.48 -3.29
CA MET A 289 25.70 -0.73 -4.10
C MET A 289 25.47 -0.40 -5.59
N ALA A 290 25.37 0.87 -5.97
CA ALA A 290 25.17 1.26 -7.38
C ALA A 290 26.33 0.74 -8.24
N SER A 291 26.09 0.29 -9.48
CA SER A 291 27.12 -0.33 -10.33
C SER A 291 28.40 0.52 -10.43
N THR A 292 28.25 1.84 -10.63
CA THR A 292 29.35 2.81 -10.69
C THR A 292 30.17 2.93 -9.41
N ASN A 293 29.57 2.62 -8.26
CA ASN A 293 30.17 2.79 -6.93
C ASN A 293 30.54 1.45 -6.28
N SER A 294 29.91 0.36 -6.70
CA SER A 294 29.90 -0.94 -6.00
C SER A 294 31.25 -1.62 -5.99
N ALA A 295 32.13 -1.35 -6.96
CA ALA A 295 33.51 -1.81 -6.88
C ALA A 295 34.26 -1.00 -5.80
N THR A 296 34.38 0.30 -6.01
CA THR A 296 35.25 1.19 -5.20
C THR A 296 34.76 1.42 -3.77
N LYS A 297 33.46 1.65 -3.58
CA LYS A 297 32.88 1.91 -2.24
C LYS A 297 32.73 0.64 -1.42
N MET A 298 32.64 -0.53 -2.06
CA MET A 298 32.47 -1.77 -1.32
C MET A 298 33.77 -2.27 -0.73
N ASP A 299 34.89 -2.12 -1.43
CA ASP A 299 36.20 -2.38 -0.86
C ASP A 299 36.47 -1.48 0.34
N GLU A 300 36.09 -0.20 0.24
CA GLU A 300 36.16 0.75 1.36
C GLU A 300 35.26 0.34 2.55
N CYS A 301 34.04 -0.13 2.28
CA CYS A 301 33.16 -0.66 3.33
C CYS A 301 33.78 -1.87 4.04
N PHE A 302 34.32 -2.84 3.30
CA PHE A 302 34.96 -4.03 3.89
C PHE A 302 36.24 -3.66 4.66
N ARG A 303 37.01 -2.68 4.18
CA ARG A 303 38.17 -2.10 4.90
C ARG A 303 37.76 -1.49 6.24
N LEU A 304 36.72 -0.63 6.24
CA LEU A 304 36.20 0.01 7.46
C LEU A 304 35.60 -1.00 8.44
N LEU A 305 34.92 -2.03 7.93
CA LEU A 305 34.36 -3.12 8.74
C LEU A 305 35.42 -4.11 9.22
N LYS A 306 36.68 -3.98 8.78
CA LYS A 306 37.77 -4.91 9.04
C LYS A 306 37.39 -6.37 8.71
N LYS A 307 36.69 -6.56 7.59
CA LYS A 307 36.27 -7.88 7.09
C LYS A 307 36.83 -8.10 5.70
N THR A 308 37.21 -9.34 5.41
CA THR A 308 37.62 -9.74 4.06
C THR A 308 36.39 -9.88 3.17
N ARG A 309 36.44 -9.26 1.99
CA ARG A 309 35.40 -9.44 0.97
C ARG A 309 35.52 -10.84 0.38
N LEU A 310 34.44 -11.63 0.47
CA LEU A 310 34.34 -12.89 -0.25
C LEU A 310 34.07 -12.58 -1.73
N ILE A 311 35.01 -12.98 -2.57
CA ILE A 311 34.91 -12.93 -4.02
C ILE A 311 34.22 -14.21 -4.50
N SER A 312 33.29 -14.09 -5.45
CA SER A 312 32.66 -15.25 -6.08
C SER A 312 33.70 -16.07 -6.84
N PHE A 313 33.61 -17.39 -6.73
CA PHE A 313 34.44 -18.31 -7.52
C PHE A 313 34.34 -18.04 -9.04
N TYR A 314 33.17 -17.59 -9.51
CA TYR A 314 32.90 -17.29 -10.92
C TYR A 314 33.24 -15.85 -11.34
N GLN A 315 33.96 -15.09 -10.52
CA GLN A 315 34.29 -13.70 -10.89
C GLN A 315 35.18 -13.67 -12.15
N GLY A 316 34.78 -12.86 -13.14
CA GLY A 316 35.52 -12.69 -14.40
C GLY A 316 35.10 -13.63 -15.53
N LEU A 317 34.26 -14.64 -15.23
CA LEU A 317 33.68 -15.52 -16.25
C LEU A 317 32.45 -14.87 -16.88
N SER A 318 32.30 -15.06 -18.18
CA SER A 318 31.07 -14.74 -18.91
C SER A 318 29.93 -15.65 -18.47
N THR A 319 28.68 -15.20 -18.63
CA THR A 319 27.48 -16.01 -18.32
C THR A 319 27.53 -17.38 -18.99
N TYR A 320 28.08 -17.45 -20.20
CA TYR A 320 28.17 -18.69 -20.96
C TYR A 320 29.21 -19.66 -20.34
N GLU A 321 30.36 -19.17 -19.91
CA GLU A 321 31.37 -19.99 -19.22
C GLU A 321 30.85 -20.53 -17.88
N VAL A 322 30.15 -19.69 -17.12
CA VAL A 322 29.50 -20.12 -15.86
C VAL A 322 28.46 -21.21 -16.12
N LEU A 323 27.61 -21.05 -17.15
CA LEU A 323 26.62 -22.07 -17.48
C LEU A 323 27.25 -23.37 -17.98
N ARG A 324 28.34 -23.29 -18.75
CA ARG A 324 29.11 -24.45 -19.19
C ARG A 324 29.69 -25.21 -18.00
N GLU A 325 30.25 -24.51 -17.02
CA GLU A 325 30.83 -25.13 -15.84
C GLU A 325 29.78 -25.83 -14.97
N ILE A 326 28.57 -25.25 -14.87
CA ILE A 326 27.47 -25.82 -14.09
C ILE A 326 26.76 -26.99 -14.80
N PHE A 327 26.48 -26.85 -16.10
CA PHE A 327 25.60 -27.77 -16.84
C PHE A 327 26.33 -28.64 -17.88
N GLY A 328 27.62 -28.42 -18.10
CA GLY A 328 28.41 -29.08 -19.13
C GLY A 328 28.15 -28.56 -20.55
N ASP A 329 28.98 -29.00 -21.50
CA ASP A 329 28.91 -28.57 -22.91
C ASP A 329 27.70 -29.11 -23.69
N GLU A 330 27.06 -30.17 -23.20
CA GLU A 330 25.89 -30.82 -23.83
C GLU A 330 24.73 -29.83 -24.04
N MET A 331 24.51 -28.91 -23.10
CA MET A 331 23.39 -27.95 -23.14
C MET A 331 23.46 -26.98 -24.34
N PHE A 332 24.66 -26.76 -24.88
CA PHE A 332 24.90 -25.80 -25.95
C PHE A 332 25.09 -26.46 -27.31
N LYS A 333 24.97 -27.79 -27.42
CA LYS A 333 25.02 -28.48 -28.70
C LYS A 333 23.71 -28.29 -29.46
N CYS A 334 23.82 -28.05 -30.76
CA CYS A 334 22.68 -27.94 -31.65
C CYS A 334 21.92 -29.29 -31.68
N PRO A 335 20.61 -29.32 -31.37
CA PRO A 335 19.85 -30.56 -31.35
C PRO A 335 19.71 -31.20 -32.74
N CYS A 336 19.87 -30.42 -33.82
CA CYS A 336 19.80 -30.93 -35.20
C CYS A 336 21.10 -31.60 -35.65
N CYS A 337 22.25 -30.91 -35.52
CA CYS A 337 23.52 -31.43 -36.06
C CYS A 337 24.46 -32.04 -35.02
N LYS A 338 24.19 -31.86 -33.71
CA LYS A 338 24.96 -32.35 -32.56
C LYS A 338 26.44 -31.92 -32.48
N SER A 339 26.94 -31.22 -33.50
CA SER A 339 28.31 -30.69 -33.60
C SER A 339 28.35 -29.15 -33.53
N GLY A 340 27.31 -28.47 -34.00
CA GLY A 340 27.19 -27.02 -33.96
C GLY A 340 26.89 -26.50 -32.55
N LYS A 341 27.29 -25.27 -32.25
CA LYS A 341 26.98 -24.59 -30.99
C LYS A 341 25.75 -23.71 -31.15
N MET A 342 24.82 -23.79 -30.21
CA MET A 342 23.71 -22.84 -30.13
C MET A 342 24.23 -21.51 -29.59
N VAL A 343 24.18 -20.48 -30.43
CA VAL A 343 24.51 -19.11 -30.05
C VAL A 343 23.18 -18.35 -29.94
N PHE A 344 22.92 -17.74 -28.78
CA PHE A 344 21.76 -16.87 -28.63
C PHE A 344 22.01 -15.59 -29.45
N GLY A 345 21.36 -15.47 -30.60
CA GLY A 345 21.41 -14.26 -31.42
C GLY A 345 20.74 -13.11 -30.70
N ILE A 346 21.51 -12.30 -29.98
CA ILE A 346 21.10 -10.94 -29.63
C ILE A 346 21.24 -10.15 -30.94
N ARG A 347 20.12 -9.69 -31.51
CA ARG A 347 20.13 -8.81 -32.70
C ARG A 347 21.15 -7.67 -32.49
N GLU A 348 21.97 -7.44 -33.52
CA GLU A 348 23.09 -6.48 -33.58
C GLU A 348 22.72 -5.03 -33.20
N GLU A 349 21.43 -4.70 -33.10
CA GLU A 349 20.97 -3.36 -32.72
C GLU A 349 21.00 -3.06 -31.21
N LYS A 350 21.33 -4.03 -30.36
CA LYS A 350 21.37 -3.81 -28.90
C LYS A 350 22.78 -3.93 -28.35
N GLY A 351 23.49 -2.82 -28.48
CA GLY A 351 24.55 -2.33 -27.59
C GLY A 351 25.58 -3.38 -27.19
N GLU A 352 26.75 -3.31 -27.82
CA GLU A 352 27.96 -3.97 -27.36
C GLU A 352 28.09 -3.83 -25.83
N ALA A 353 28.31 -4.96 -25.16
CA ALA A 353 28.56 -4.98 -23.73
C ALA A 353 29.87 -4.23 -23.41
N PRO A 354 29.95 -3.50 -22.29
CA PRO A 354 31.25 -3.22 -21.68
C PRO A 354 31.88 -4.50 -21.11
#